data_AF-A0A922WMN0-F1
#
_entry.id   AF-A0A922WMN0-F1
#
_cell.length_a   1.000
_cell.length_b   1.000
_cell.length_c   1.000
_cell.angle_alpha   90.00
_cell.angle_beta   90.00
_cell.angle_gamma   90.00
#
_symmetry.space_group_name_H-M   'P 1'
#
loop_
_entity.id
_entity.type
_entity.pdbx_description
1 polymer ?
#
loop_
_entity_poly.entity_id
_entity_poly.type
_entity_poly.pdbx_seq_one_letter_code
_entity_poly.pdbx_strand_id
1 'polypeptide(L)'
;MVELRSRKSRDGGKAVAGNSFVEEATLVMTRLQEQIGAILRALGGVRKAGDLERLMNLDRTLSWQLIKIAEAEIPLESAGSVPSRVSINRLIERSKAQGVSDAAVEGLLAAYAEFESLVERHAGDRVCFNSMVSATGAGAGWHTAELQHRRNVFRGMSHMMGIQAQALVRCGIVRRSTENTEAVNLVLVGGLVDLRLLWEIERVNVFRSRTVGSGQGANYRKGIRRTNLLGTENLDGYLLKEYCSSPAPDVEMVFGDAGWIYGNLLNGRVGATGESSLFFGVNYQNIPDPTGREGEVGSRSIIDLPVKT
;
A
#
# COMPACT_ATOMS: atom_id res chain seq x y z
N MET A 1 34.28 -10.95 24.79
CA MET A 1 33.53 -12.21 24.67
C MET A 1 32.18 -11.96 25.33
N VAL A 2 31.17 -11.55 24.56
CA VAL A 2 29.87 -11.08 25.07
C VAL A 2 28.86 -12.19 24.85
N GLU A 3 28.43 -12.82 25.93
CA GLU A 3 27.35 -13.82 25.95
C GLU A 3 26.02 -13.19 25.53
N LEU A 4 25.55 -13.57 24.34
CA LEU A 4 24.19 -13.33 23.89
C LEU A 4 23.24 -14.23 24.68
N ARG A 5 22.68 -13.70 25.77
CA ARG A 5 21.55 -14.32 26.47
C ARG A 5 20.34 -14.38 25.55
N SER A 6 20.04 -15.59 25.08
CA SER A 6 18.78 -15.97 24.45
C SER A 6 17.60 -15.56 25.35
N ARG A 7 16.80 -14.60 24.90
CA ARG A 7 15.51 -14.27 25.51
C ARG A 7 14.55 -15.42 25.24
N LYS A 8 14.37 -16.27 26.25
CA LYS A 8 13.23 -17.21 26.37
C LYS A 8 11.93 -16.40 26.22
N SER A 9 11.27 -16.55 25.09
CA SER A 9 9.96 -15.95 24.82
C SER A 9 8.91 -16.63 25.69
N ARG A 10 8.36 -15.81 26.58
CA ARG A 10 7.03 -15.81 27.22
C ARG A 10 6.09 -16.99 26.91
N ASP A 11 5.62 -17.57 28.02
CA ASP A 11 4.30 -18.16 28.27
C ASP A 11 3.37 -18.26 27.06
N GLY A 12 3.07 -19.50 26.70
CA GLY A 12 1.92 -19.87 25.90
C GLY A 12 0.62 -19.55 26.65
N GLY A 13 0.21 -18.30 26.60
CA GLY A 13 -1.17 -17.92 26.87
C GLY A 13 -2.06 -18.72 25.92
N LYS A 14 -2.89 -19.61 26.49
CA LYS A 14 -4.00 -20.24 25.77
C LYS A 14 -4.75 -19.15 25.03
N ALA A 15 -4.64 -19.13 23.71
CA ALA A 15 -5.53 -18.34 22.87
C ALA A 15 -6.96 -18.76 23.25
N VAL A 16 -7.72 -17.83 23.83
CA VAL A 16 -9.16 -17.99 23.93
C VAL A 16 -9.62 -18.25 22.51
N ALA A 17 -10.24 -19.41 22.27
CA ALA A 17 -10.84 -19.77 20.99
C ALA A 17 -12.07 -18.88 20.74
N GLY A 18 -11.85 -17.57 20.63
CA GLY A 18 -12.83 -16.66 20.06
C GLY A 18 -12.92 -16.99 18.58
N ASN A 19 -14.15 -17.17 18.09
CA ASN A 19 -14.40 -17.28 16.66
C ASN A 19 -13.62 -16.18 15.94
N SER A 20 -12.92 -16.55 14.88
CA SER A 20 -12.20 -15.58 14.08
C SER A 20 -13.19 -14.55 13.53
N PHE A 21 -12.74 -13.30 13.37
CA PHE A 21 -13.54 -12.24 12.72
C PHE A 21 -14.22 -12.74 11.44
N VAL A 22 -13.52 -13.56 10.64
CA VAL A 22 -14.00 -14.11 9.37
C VAL A 22 -15.21 -15.04 9.57
N GLU A 23 -15.14 -15.96 10.53
CA GLU A 23 -16.25 -16.89 10.82
C GLU A 23 -17.48 -16.13 11.30
N GLU A 24 -17.29 -15.18 12.21
CA GLU A 24 -18.38 -14.39 12.76
C GLU A 24 -19.00 -13.46 11.70
N ALA A 25 -18.18 -12.78 10.92
CA ALA A 25 -18.65 -11.91 9.83
C ALA A 25 -19.37 -12.71 8.75
N THR A 26 -18.88 -13.91 8.41
CA THR A 26 -19.55 -14.80 7.46
C THR A 26 -20.93 -15.19 7.99
N LEU A 27 -21.04 -15.61 9.25
CA LEU A 27 -22.32 -15.98 9.87
C LEU A 27 -23.34 -14.83 9.83
N VAL A 28 -22.93 -13.62 10.23
CA VAL A 28 -23.80 -12.44 10.25
C VAL A 28 -24.21 -12.04 8.82
N MET A 29 -23.29 -12.08 7.86
CA MET A 29 -23.58 -11.78 6.47
C MET A 29 -24.52 -12.80 5.82
N THR A 30 -24.37 -14.09 6.14
CA THR A 30 -25.30 -15.14 5.68
C THR A 30 -26.71 -14.86 6.19
N ARG A 31 -26.88 -14.54 7.48
CA ARG A 31 -28.19 -14.20 8.05
C ARG A 31 -28.80 -12.98 7.35
N LEU A 32 -28.02 -11.93 7.14
CA LEU A 32 -28.49 -10.74 6.43
C LEU A 32 -28.92 -11.06 4.99
N GLN A 33 -28.14 -11.86 4.27
CA GLN A 33 -28.47 -12.34 2.93
C GLN A 33 -29.78 -13.14 2.91
N GLU A 34 -29.95 -14.08 3.85
CA GLU A 34 -31.17 -14.89 3.96
C GLU A 34 -32.42 -14.03 4.16
N GLN A 35 -32.35 -13.03 5.04
CA GLN A 35 -33.46 -12.13 5.32
C GLN A 35 -33.79 -11.24 4.12
N ILE A 36 -32.77 -10.67 3.45
CA ILE A 36 -33.00 -9.92 2.20
C ILE A 36 -33.64 -10.84 1.14
N GLY A 37 -33.13 -12.06 0.98
CA GLY A 37 -33.70 -13.05 0.08
C GLY A 37 -35.15 -13.42 0.42
N ALA A 38 -35.51 -13.49 1.70
CA ALA A 38 -36.87 -13.76 2.15
C ALA A 38 -37.83 -12.62 1.74
N ILE A 39 -37.41 -11.36 1.93
CA ILE A 39 -38.18 -10.19 1.47
C ILE A 39 -38.37 -10.24 -0.05
N LEU A 40 -37.31 -10.51 -0.82
CA LEU A 40 -37.40 -10.57 -2.29
C LEU A 40 -38.31 -11.70 -2.78
N ARG A 41 -38.31 -12.86 -2.10
CA ARG A 41 -39.25 -13.96 -2.39
C ARG A 41 -40.70 -13.58 -2.09
N ALA A 42 -40.95 -12.90 -0.97
CA ALA A 42 -42.28 -12.40 -0.62
C ALA A 42 -42.81 -11.38 -1.65
N LEU A 43 -41.91 -10.65 -2.31
CA LEU A 43 -42.21 -9.72 -3.41
C LEU A 43 -42.33 -10.40 -4.78
N GLY A 44 -42.49 -11.72 -4.84
CA GLY A 44 -42.64 -12.47 -6.10
C GLY A 44 -41.33 -12.99 -6.68
N GLY A 45 -40.25 -13.04 -5.90
CA GLY A 45 -38.98 -13.65 -6.32
C GLY A 45 -38.19 -12.80 -7.30
N VAL A 46 -38.19 -11.48 -7.11
CA VAL A 46 -37.50 -10.53 -7.99
C VAL A 46 -35.99 -10.75 -7.97
N ARG A 47 -35.39 -10.95 -9.16
CA ARG A 47 -33.94 -11.20 -9.34
C ARG A 47 -33.19 -10.08 -10.07
N LYS A 48 -33.89 -9.08 -10.60
CA LYS A 48 -33.28 -7.99 -11.35
C LYS A 48 -33.52 -6.66 -10.65
N ALA A 49 -32.47 -5.86 -10.55
CA ALA A 49 -32.52 -4.55 -9.87
C ALA A 49 -33.58 -3.62 -10.49
N GLY A 50 -33.71 -3.60 -11.82
CA GLY A 50 -34.71 -2.76 -12.50
C GLY A 50 -36.16 -3.21 -12.31
N ASP A 51 -36.38 -4.49 -11.98
CA ASP A 51 -37.71 -5.00 -11.64
C ASP A 51 -38.06 -4.59 -10.20
N LEU A 52 -37.09 -4.69 -9.30
CA LEU A 52 -37.23 -4.28 -7.90
C LEU A 52 -37.46 -2.77 -7.77
N GLU A 53 -36.70 -1.96 -8.53
CA GLU A 53 -36.87 -0.51 -8.62
C GLU A 53 -38.30 -0.14 -9.01
N ARG A 54 -38.84 -0.74 -10.07
CA ARG A 54 -40.21 -0.45 -10.54
C ARG A 54 -41.27 -0.93 -9.57
N LEU A 55 -41.09 -2.11 -8.97
CA LEU A 55 -42.05 -2.70 -8.03
C LEU A 55 -42.13 -1.90 -6.72
N MET A 56 -40.99 -1.45 -6.20
CA MET A 56 -40.87 -0.87 -4.86
C MET A 56 -40.71 0.65 -4.87
N ASN A 57 -40.53 1.25 -6.04
CA ASN A 57 -40.15 2.65 -6.22
C ASN A 57 -38.93 3.04 -5.35
N LEU A 58 -37.90 2.19 -5.38
CA LEU A 58 -36.61 2.39 -4.73
C LEU A 58 -35.61 3.00 -5.70
N ASP A 59 -34.55 3.64 -5.21
CA ASP A 59 -33.48 4.07 -6.10
C ASP A 59 -32.75 2.86 -6.70
N ARG A 60 -32.26 3.02 -7.93
CA ARG A 60 -31.56 1.96 -8.68
C ARG A 60 -30.36 1.40 -7.93
N THR A 61 -29.62 2.24 -7.19
CA THR A 61 -28.43 1.82 -6.45
C THR A 61 -28.81 0.89 -5.29
N LEU A 62 -29.82 1.25 -4.49
CA LEU A 62 -30.35 0.37 -3.45
C LEU A 62 -30.88 -0.95 -4.03
N SER A 63 -31.65 -0.90 -5.11
CA SER A 63 -32.16 -2.11 -5.76
C SER A 63 -31.03 -3.04 -6.22
N TRP A 64 -29.96 -2.49 -6.80
CA TRP A 64 -28.78 -3.27 -7.18
C TRP A 64 -28.04 -3.86 -5.97
N GLN A 65 -27.87 -3.09 -4.89
CA GLN A 65 -27.25 -3.57 -3.64
C GLN A 65 -28.00 -4.76 -3.05
N LEU A 66 -29.34 -4.70 -3.00
CA LEU A 66 -30.18 -5.75 -2.44
C LEU A 66 -30.09 -7.05 -3.26
N ILE A 67 -30.19 -6.96 -4.59
CA ILE A 67 -30.02 -8.11 -5.49
C ILE A 67 -28.61 -8.69 -5.33
N LYS A 68 -27.58 -7.85 -5.31
CA LYS A 68 -26.20 -8.30 -5.16
C LYS A 68 -25.95 -9.04 -3.86
N ILE A 69 -26.54 -8.59 -2.75
CA ILE A 69 -26.42 -9.31 -1.47
C ILE A 69 -27.18 -10.64 -1.53
N ALA A 70 -28.42 -10.63 -2.02
CA ALA A 70 -29.26 -11.83 -2.10
C ALA A 70 -28.67 -12.93 -2.99
N GLU A 71 -27.94 -12.56 -4.04
CA GLU A 71 -27.39 -13.49 -5.04
C GLU A 71 -25.89 -13.77 -4.85
N ALA A 72 -25.24 -13.23 -3.82
CA ALA A 72 -23.82 -13.45 -3.58
C ALA A 72 -23.53 -14.93 -3.25
N GLU A 73 -22.62 -15.56 -4.00
CA GLU A 73 -22.18 -16.94 -3.73
C GLU A 73 -21.42 -17.04 -2.40
N ILE A 74 -20.59 -16.03 -2.12
CA ILE A 74 -19.88 -15.87 -0.86
C ILE A 74 -20.47 -14.66 -0.13
N PRO A 75 -21.25 -14.83 0.96
CA PRO A 75 -21.96 -13.73 1.62
C PRO A 75 -21.04 -12.56 2.00
N LEU A 76 -19.82 -12.87 2.44
CA LEU A 76 -18.82 -11.89 2.85
C LEU A 76 -18.34 -10.98 1.70
N GLU A 77 -18.35 -11.43 0.45
CA GLU A 77 -17.99 -10.58 -0.70
C GLU A 77 -18.98 -9.43 -0.93
N SER A 78 -20.23 -9.61 -0.48
CA SER A 78 -21.29 -8.60 -0.64
C SER A 78 -21.29 -7.55 0.47
N ALA A 79 -20.43 -7.68 1.49
CA ALA A 79 -20.47 -6.86 2.69
C ALA A 79 -20.32 -5.35 2.41
N GLY A 80 -19.50 -4.97 1.43
CA GLY A 80 -19.37 -3.59 0.97
C GLY A 80 -20.60 -3.03 0.25
N SER A 81 -21.58 -3.87 -0.07
CA SER A 81 -22.85 -3.50 -0.71
C SER A 81 -23.99 -3.34 0.28
N VAL A 82 -23.77 -3.62 1.58
CA VAL A 82 -24.81 -3.50 2.62
C VAL A 82 -25.31 -2.05 2.69
N PRO A 83 -26.60 -1.77 2.50
CA PRO A 83 -27.12 -0.41 2.50
C PRO A 83 -27.02 0.29 3.86
N SER A 84 -27.17 1.62 3.86
CA SER A 84 -27.25 2.43 5.08
C SER A 84 -28.54 2.14 5.87
N ARG A 85 -28.57 2.52 7.15
CA ARG A 85 -29.76 2.32 8.02
C ARG A 85 -30.99 3.02 7.45
N VAL A 86 -30.81 4.22 6.89
CA VAL A 86 -31.87 4.98 6.22
C VAL A 86 -32.42 4.21 5.01
N SER A 87 -31.54 3.61 4.21
CA SER A 87 -31.95 2.80 3.04
C SER A 87 -32.70 1.53 3.44
N ILE A 88 -32.28 0.85 4.51
CA ILE A 88 -32.98 -0.33 5.04
C ILE A 88 -34.36 0.05 5.59
N ASN A 89 -34.48 1.16 6.31
CA ASN A 89 -35.79 1.63 6.80
C ASN A 89 -36.74 1.92 5.63
N ARG A 90 -36.25 2.54 4.55
CA ARG A 90 -37.05 2.76 3.33
C ARG A 90 -37.49 1.46 2.68
N LEU A 91 -36.60 0.46 2.58
CA LEU A 91 -36.97 -0.87 2.09
C LEU A 91 -38.11 -1.45 2.94
N ILE A 92 -37.98 -1.41 4.27
CA ILE A 92 -38.97 -1.93 5.21
C ILE A 92 -40.33 -1.24 5.04
N GLU A 93 -40.37 0.09 5.01
CA GLU A 93 -41.60 0.86 4.82
C GLU A 93 -42.31 0.45 3.52
N ARG A 94 -41.55 0.34 2.43
CA ARG A 94 -42.09 -0.10 1.13
C ARG A 94 -42.52 -1.57 1.14
N SER A 95 -41.78 -2.45 1.82
CA SER A 95 -42.14 -3.87 1.95
C SER A 95 -43.44 -4.06 2.71
N LYS A 96 -43.65 -3.33 3.81
CA LYS A 96 -44.92 -3.35 4.54
C LYS A 96 -46.08 -2.86 3.68
N ALA A 97 -45.88 -1.79 2.91
CA ALA A 97 -46.89 -1.28 1.98
C ALA A 97 -47.27 -2.29 0.87
N GLN A 98 -46.37 -3.22 0.54
CA GLN A 98 -46.59 -4.31 -0.41
C GLN A 98 -47.09 -5.61 0.27
N GLY A 99 -47.47 -5.56 1.55
CA GLY A 99 -48.05 -6.70 2.26
C GLY A 99 -47.05 -7.76 2.70
N VAL A 100 -45.75 -7.45 2.75
CA VAL A 100 -44.75 -8.34 3.34
C VAL A 100 -45.04 -8.49 4.83
N SER A 101 -44.97 -9.72 5.35
CA SER A 101 -45.31 -10.02 6.74
C SER A 101 -44.40 -9.32 7.74
N ASP A 102 -44.94 -8.96 8.91
CA ASP A 102 -44.17 -8.33 9.98
C ASP A 102 -43.01 -9.21 10.44
N ALA A 103 -43.20 -10.53 10.49
CA ALA A 103 -42.13 -11.47 10.86
C ALA A 103 -40.91 -11.40 9.93
N ALA A 104 -41.13 -11.24 8.61
CA ALA A 104 -40.02 -11.11 7.66
C ALA A 104 -39.30 -9.76 7.81
N VAL A 105 -40.05 -8.70 8.09
CA VAL A 105 -39.50 -7.37 8.36
C VAL A 105 -38.69 -7.34 9.66
N GLU A 106 -39.20 -7.95 10.73
CA GLU A 106 -38.51 -8.07 12.01
C GLU A 106 -37.23 -8.88 11.89
N GLY A 107 -37.26 -9.97 11.12
CA GLY A 107 -36.08 -10.76 10.79
C GLY A 107 -34.98 -9.93 10.12
N LEU A 108 -35.33 -9.12 9.11
CA LEU A 108 -34.39 -8.21 8.45
C LEU A 108 -33.81 -7.16 9.42
N LEU A 109 -34.65 -6.56 10.27
CA LEU A 109 -34.20 -5.59 11.26
C LEU A 109 -33.20 -6.20 12.26
N ALA A 110 -33.48 -7.41 12.74
CA ALA A 110 -32.61 -8.12 13.66
C ALA A 110 -31.26 -8.45 13.00
N ALA A 111 -31.28 -9.04 11.80
CA ALA A 111 -30.04 -9.36 11.06
C ALA A 111 -29.21 -8.11 10.74
N TYR A 112 -29.87 -7.00 10.40
CA TYR A 112 -29.17 -5.74 10.16
C TYR A 112 -28.58 -5.13 11.45
N ALA A 113 -29.27 -5.25 12.58
CA ALA A 113 -28.72 -4.84 13.87
C ALA A 113 -27.51 -5.68 14.30
N GLU A 114 -27.52 -6.99 14.03
CA GLU A 114 -26.36 -7.87 14.22
C GLU A 114 -25.18 -7.43 13.34
N PHE A 115 -25.44 -7.07 12.08
CA PHE A 115 -24.41 -6.53 11.17
C PHE A 115 -23.80 -5.24 11.71
N GLU A 116 -24.61 -4.26 12.12
CA GLU A 116 -24.09 -2.99 12.65
C GLU A 116 -23.29 -3.20 13.94
N SER A 117 -23.73 -4.12 14.82
CA SER A 117 -22.99 -4.48 16.04
C SER A 117 -21.65 -5.16 15.75
N LEU A 118 -21.60 -6.01 14.72
CA LEU A 118 -20.35 -6.61 14.23
C LEU A 118 -19.39 -5.54 13.71
N VAL A 119 -19.88 -4.60 12.89
CA VAL A 119 -19.08 -3.50 12.34
C VAL A 119 -18.48 -2.64 13.46
N GLU A 120 -19.31 -2.18 14.38
CA GLU A 120 -18.89 -1.34 15.51
C GLU A 120 -17.81 -2.06 16.35
N ARG A 121 -18.04 -3.32 16.70
CA ARG A 121 -17.15 -4.06 17.60
C ARG A 121 -15.79 -4.40 16.99
N HIS A 122 -15.73 -4.75 15.71
CA HIS A 122 -14.47 -5.18 15.08
C HIS A 122 -13.72 -4.06 14.39
N ALA A 123 -14.44 -3.07 13.86
CA ALA A 123 -13.87 -2.08 12.96
C ALA A 123 -14.15 -0.63 13.38
N GLY A 124 -15.11 -0.39 14.29
CA GLY A 124 -15.56 0.94 14.69
C GLY A 124 -16.34 1.71 13.62
N ASP A 125 -16.08 1.45 12.34
CA ASP A 125 -16.84 2.01 11.23
C ASP A 125 -16.89 1.07 10.02
N ARG A 126 -17.79 1.38 9.09
CA ARG A 126 -18.00 0.60 7.86
C ARG A 126 -16.82 0.64 6.90
N VAL A 127 -16.02 1.72 6.89
CA VAL A 127 -14.88 1.85 5.99
C VAL A 127 -13.79 0.86 6.42
N CYS A 128 -13.45 0.86 7.71
CA CYS A 128 -12.51 -0.08 8.30
C CYS A 128 -13.01 -1.52 8.15
N PHE A 129 -14.31 -1.77 8.37
CA PHE A 129 -14.89 -3.11 8.21
C PHE A 129 -14.71 -3.63 6.77
N ASN A 130 -15.00 -2.80 5.77
CA ASN A 130 -14.82 -3.18 4.37
C ASN A 130 -13.35 -3.44 4.02
N SER A 131 -12.41 -2.69 4.61
CA SER A 131 -10.97 -2.95 4.45
C SER A 131 -10.56 -4.28 5.10
N MET A 132 -11.07 -4.59 6.30
CA MET A 132 -10.82 -5.87 6.97
C MET A 132 -11.37 -7.04 6.16
N VAL A 133 -12.61 -6.95 5.69
CA VAL A 133 -13.24 -7.94 4.82
C VAL A 133 -12.44 -8.13 3.53
N SER A 134 -12.03 -7.04 2.88
CA SER A 134 -11.20 -7.13 1.67
C SER A 134 -9.93 -7.94 1.94
N ALA A 135 -9.22 -7.66 3.04
CA ALA A 135 -7.97 -8.33 3.40
C ALA A 135 -8.09 -9.85 3.64
N THR A 136 -9.30 -10.37 3.88
CA THR A 136 -9.54 -11.81 4.04
C THR A 136 -9.31 -12.62 2.76
N GLY A 137 -9.23 -11.96 1.60
CA GLY A 137 -9.07 -12.63 0.31
C GLY A 137 -10.28 -13.43 -0.14
N ALA A 138 -11.42 -13.30 0.56
CA ALA A 138 -12.65 -14.04 0.29
C ALA A 138 -13.34 -13.68 -1.03
N GLY A 139 -12.70 -12.91 -1.92
CA GLY A 139 -13.28 -12.63 -3.23
C GLY A 139 -12.42 -12.06 -4.33
N ALA A 140 -12.95 -12.15 -5.55
CA ALA A 140 -12.33 -11.67 -6.78
C ALA A 140 -12.08 -10.14 -6.78
N GLY A 141 -12.74 -9.40 -5.90
CA GLY A 141 -12.62 -7.95 -5.75
C GLY A 141 -11.41 -7.46 -4.93
N TRP A 142 -10.75 -8.33 -4.15
CA TRP A 142 -9.66 -7.92 -3.26
C TRP A 142 -8.54 -7.19 -4.00
N HIS A 143 -8.09 -7.75 -5.13
CA HIS A 143 -7.00 -7.16 -5.89
C HIS A 143 -7.36 -5.74 -6.39
N THR A 144 -8.61 -5.52 -6.78
CA THR A 144 -9.10 -4.21 -7.24
C THR A 144 -9.16 -3.21 -6.08
N ALA A 145 -9.69 -3.61 -4.92
CA ALA A 145 -9.76 -2.75 -3.74
C ALA A 145 -8.36 -2.37 -3.22
N GLU A 146 -7.46 -3.36 -3.11
CA GLU A 146 -6.06 -3.16 -2.73
C GLU A 146 -5.34 -2.22 -3.70
N LEU A 147 -5.53 -2.42 -5.01
CA LEU A 147 -4.99 -1.54 -6.04
C LEU A 147 -5.49 -0.11 -5.89
N GLN A 148 -6.78 0.08 -5.60
CA GLN A 148 -7.36 1.39 -5.37
C GLN A 148 -6.80 2.06 -4.10
N HIS A 149 -6.64 1.31 -3.00
CA HIS A 149 -6.00 1.83 -1.79
C HIS A 149 -4.56 2.26 -2.05
N ARG A 150 -3.76 1.45 -2.75
CA ARG A 150 -2.39 1.82 -3.14
C ARG A 150 -2.35 3.07 -4.01
N ARG A 151 -3.27 3.20 -4.98
CA ARG A 151 -3.41 4.43 -5.79
C ARG A 151 -3.75 5.64 -4.93
N ASN A 152 -4.67 5.50 -3.97
CA ASN A 152 -5.07 6.57 -3.08
C ASN A 152 -3.92 6.99 -2.15
N VAL A 153 -3.20 6.04 -1.57
CA VAL A 153 -2.00 6.30 -0.74
C VAL A 153 -0.93 6.99 -1.58
N PHE A 154 -0.66 6.48 -2.78
CA PHE A 154 0.32 7.11 -3.68
C PHE A 154 -0.07 8.55 -4.01
N ARG A 155 -1.32 8.82 -4.37
CA ARG A 155 -1.81 10.19 -4.64
C ARG A 155 -1.73 11.08 -3.41
N GLY A 156 -2.17 10.59 -2.25
CA GLY A 156 -2.13 11.34 -0.99
C GLY A 156 -0.71 11.69 -0.57
N MET A 157 0.21 10.72 -0.63
CA MET A 157 1.63 10.94 -0.33
C MET A 157 2.30 11.85 -1.35
N SER A 158 2.03 11.67 -2.64
CA SER A 158 2.58 12.54 -3.70
C SER A 158 2.12 13.98 -3.50
N HIS A 159 0.82 14.17 -3.21
CA HIS A 159 0.28 15.46 -2.82
C HIS A 159 1.01 15.97 -1.60
N MET A 160 0.99 15.30 -0.44
CA MET A 160 1.64 15.79 0.79
C MET A 160 3.12 16.16 0.63
N MET A 161 3.89 15.37 -0.13
CA MET A 161 5.31 15.60 -0.34
C MET A 161 5.60 16.63 -1.45
N GLY A 162 4.59 16.99 -2.24
CA GLY A 162 4.72 17.89 -3.38
C GLY A 162 5.55 17.34 -4.55
N ILE A 163 5.81 16.04 -4.57
CA ILE A 163 6.63 15.37 -5.59
C ILE A 163 5.99 14.08 -6.06
N GLN A 164 6.19 13.75 -7.33
CA GLN A 164 5.73 12.51 -7.92
C GLN A 164 6.77 11.99 -8.91
N ALA A 165 7.08 10.69 -8.89
CA ALA A 165 7.89 10.03 -9.90
C ALA A 165 7.10 8.88 -10.55
N GLN A 166 7.39 8.58 -11.81
CA GLN A 166 6.81 7.43 -12.52
C GLN A 166 7.53 6.13 -12.16
N ALA A 167 8.80 6.16 -11.76
CA ALA A 167 9.46 4.97 -11.24
C ALA A 167 10.62 5.35 -10.31
N LEU A 168 10.90 4.47 -9.36
CA LEU A 168 12.14 4.46 -8.61
C LEU A 168 12.95 3.24 -9.04
N VAL A 169 14.09 3.48 -9.67
CA VAL A 169 14.98 2.43 -10.18
C VAL A 169 16.16 2.28 -9.23
N ARG A 170 16.54 1.05 -8.89
CA ARG A 170 17.76 0.74 -8.14
C ARG A 170 18.42 -0.51 -8.71
N CYS A 171 19.71 -0.43 -8.97
CA CYS A 171 20.56 -1.55 -9.39
C CYS A 171 21.77 -1.62 -8.44
N GLY A 172 21.97 -2.77 -7.82
CA GLY A 172 23.16 -3.06 -7.03
C GLY A 172 23.99 -4.15 -7.68
N ILE A 173 25.29 -3.89 -7.85
CA ILE A 173 26.27 -4.83 -8.36
C ILE A 173 27.29 -5.08 -7.26
N VAL A 174 27.34 -6.31 -6.76
CA VAL A 174 28.27 -6.77 -5.72
C VAL A 174 29.37 -7.60 -6.38
N ARG A 175 30.62 -7.28 -6.06
CA ARG A 175 31.80 -8.04 -6.49
C ARG A 175 32.74 -8.22 -5.31
N ARG A 176 33.40 -9.37 -5.17
CA ARG A 176 34.47 -9.53 -4.18
C ARG A 176 35.62 -8.53 -4.42
N SER A 177 36.18 -7.97 -3.35
CA SER A 177 37.32 -7.07 -3.47
C SER A 177 38.56 -7.84 -3.91
N THR A 178 39.32 -7.28 -4.86
CA THR A 178 40.61 -7.84 -5.32
C THR A 178 41.74 -7.55 -4.34
N GLU A 179 41.56 -6.57 -3.45
CA GLU A 179 42.55 -6.14 -2.47
C GLU A 179 42.32 -6.78 -1.09
N ASN A 180 41.08 -7.16 -0.79
CA ASN A 180 40.70 -7.77 0.50
C ASN A 180 39.71 -8.92 0.27
N THR A 181 40.17 -10.16 0.47
CA THR A 181 39.38 -11.38 0.25
C THR A 181 38.20 -11.54 1.22
N GLU A 182 38.23 -10.85 2.37
CA GLU A 182 37.14 -10.83 3.35
C GLU A 182 36.13 -9.71 3.09
N ALA A 183 36.26 -8.98 1.98
CA ALA A 183 35.42 -7.85 1.66
C ALA A 183 34.82 -7.92 0.24
N VAL A 184 33.73 -7.18 0.07
CA VAL A 184 33.05 -6.96 -1.20
C VAL A 184 33.00 -5.47 -1.53
N ASN A 185 32.97 -5.17 -2.81
CA ASN A 185 32.68 -3.88 -3.37
C ASN A 185 31.24 -3.89 -3.90
N LEU A 186 30.53 -2.78 -3.73
CA LEU A 186 29.15 -2.60 -4.14
C LEU A 186 29.01 -1.32 -4.95
N VAL A 187 28.61 -1.46 -6.20
CA VAL A 187 28.16 -0.35 -7.03
C VAL A 187 26.64 -0.26 -6.92
N LEU A 188 26.13 0.89 -6.50
CA LEU A 188 24.72 1.21 -6.51
C LEU A 188 24.45 2.28 -7.56
N VAL A 189 23.58 1.97 -8.51
CA VAL A 189 22.96 2.94 -9.41
C VAL A 189 21.50 3.08 -9.01
N GLY A 190 21.01 4.30 -8.86
CA GLY A 190 19.62 4.53 -8.54
C GLY A 190 19.09 5.78 -9.22
N GLY A 191 17.79 5.80 -9.52
CA GLY A 191 17.20 6.94 -10.21
C GLY A 191 15.72 7.10 -9.98
N LEU A 192 15.24 8.32 -10.25
CA LEU A 192 13.84 8.70 -10.28
C LEU A 192 13.50 8.99 -11.74
N VAL A 193 12.54 8.24 -12.29
CA VAL A 193 12.08 8.40 -13.67
C VAL A 193 10.85 9.29 -13.68
N ASP A 194 10.84 10.25 -14.59
CA ASP A 194 9.78 11.25 -14.79
C ASP A 194 9.36 11.90 -13.46
N LEU A 195 10.36 12.37 -12.70
CA LEU A 195 10.13 13.13 -11.48
C LEU A 195 9.52 14.49 -11.84
N ARG A 196 8.44 14.86 -11.18
CA ARG A 196 7.77 16.15 -11.29
C ARG A 196 7.44 16.72 -9.92
N LEU A 197 7.54 18.03 -9.79
CA LEU A 197 7.03 18.76 -8.63
C LEU A 197 5.55 19.09 -8.85
N LEU A 198 4.73 18.98 -7.80
CA LEU A 198 3.30 19.30 -7.85
C LEU A 198 3.02 20.77 -7.48
N TRP A 199 3.98 21.42 -6.83
CA TRP A 199 3.99 22.85 -6.53
C TRP A 199 5.43 23.33 -6.40
N GLU A 200 5.63 24.65 -6.23
CA GLU A 200 6.96 25.25 -6.12
C GLU A 200 7.65 24.80 -4.82
N ILE A 201 8.78 24.11 -4.97
CA ILE A 201 9.63 23.73 -3.85
C ILE A 201 11.05 24.17 -4.20
N GLU A 202 11.63 25.01 -3.35
CA GLU A 202 12.98 25.55 -3.54
C GLU A 202 14.02 24.43 -3.58
N ARG A 203 13.89 23.44 -2.68
CA ARG A 203 14.84 22.36 -2.50
C ARG A 203 14.14 21.04 -2.14
N VAL A 204 14.38 19.99 -2.93
CA VAL A 204 13.88 18.63 -2.66
C VAL A 204 15.04 17.65 -2.60
N ASN A 205 15.12 16.85 -1.53
CA ASN A 205 16.08 15.75 -1.48
C ASN A 205 15.66 14.60 -2.41
N VAL A 206 16.44 14.38 -3.47
CA VAL A 206 16.20 13.34 -4.49
C VAL A 206 17.21 12.19 -4.41
N PHE A 207 18.29 12.39 -3.66
CA PHE A 207 19.31 11.39 -3.43
C PHE A 207 19.82 11.46 -1.99
N ARG A 208 20.04 10.29 -1.39
CA ARG A 208 20.74 10.17 -0.12
C ARG A 208 21.60 8.92 -0.10
N SER A 209 22.81 9.07 0.41
CA SER A 209 23.73 7.97 0.69
C SER A 209 24.36 8.20 2.05
N ARG A 210 24.51 7.13 2.83
CA ARG A 210 25.19 7.16 4.12
C ARG A 210 26.23 6.05 4.19
N THR A 211 27.38 6.36 4.77
CA THR A 211 28.26 5.38 5.39
C THR A 211 27.95 5.31 6.89
N VAL A 212 27.75 4.11 7.45
CA VAL A 212 27.49 3.97 8.90
C VAL A 212 28.81 4.05 9.66
N GLY A 213 28.99 5.14 10.42
CA GLY A 213 30.10 5.39 11.36
C GLY A 213 29.77 6.57 12.30
N SER A 214 30.53 6.75 13.38
CA SER A 214 30.36 7.88 14.32
C SER A 214 31.38 8.99 14.05
N GLY A 215 30.93 10.23 13.83
CA GLY A 215 31.76 11.43 13.59
C GLY A 215 31.45 12.16 12.27
N GLN A 216 31.90 13.41 12.11
CA GLN A 216 31.69 14.17 10.87
C GLN A 216 32.48 13.51 9.71
N GLY A 217 31.79 13.12 8.63
CA GLY A 217 32.36 12.38 7.49
C GLY A 217 32.58 10.86 7.68
N ALA A 218 32.02 10.24 8.72
CA ALA A 218 32.55 8.99 9.26
C ALA A 218 32.60 7.75 8.32
N ASN A 219 33.81 7.50 7.80
CA ASN A 219 34.37 6.20 7.40
C ASN A 219 34.97 5.47 8.63
N TYR A 220 34.17 4.93 9.55
CA TYR A 220 34.69 4.33 10.81
C TYR A 220 34.42 2.83 11.05
N ARG A 221 33.87 2.10 10.08
CA ARG A 221 34.27 0.69 9.96
C ARG A 221 35.56 0.67 9.14
N LYS A 222 36.71 0.66 9.83
CA LYS A 222 38.08 0.70 9.26
C LYS A 222 38.12 -0.01 7.89
N GLY A 223 38.09 0.75 6.81
CA GLY A 223 38.24 0.24 5.45
C GLY A 223 37.11 0.55 4.46
N ILE A 224 35.84 0.74 4.89
CA ILE A 224 34.75 1.02 3.93
C ILE A 224 34.98 2.40 3.32
N ARG A 225 35.16 2.45 1.99
CA ARG A 225 35.36 3.70 1.25
C ARG A 225 34.18 3.93 0.31
N ARG A 226 33.56 5.11 0.38
CA ARG A 226 32.49 5.51 -0.54
C ARG A 226 33.01 6.54 -1.53
N THR A 227 32.82 6.29 -2.81
CA THR A 227 33.18 7.17 -3.93
C THR A 227 32.02 7.25 -4.92
N ASN A 228 32.12 8.13 -5.91
CA ASN A 228 31.30 8.06 -7.11
C ASN A 228 31.77 6.92 -8.03
N LEU A 229 31.12 6.73 -9.18
CA LEU A 229 31.48 5.65 -10.11
C LEU A 229 32.85 5.82 -10.78
N LEU A 230 33.41 7.04 -10.74
CA LEU A 230 34.78 7.32 -11.21
C LEU A 230 35.84 7.02 -10.13
N GLY A 231 35.43 6.55 -8.96
CA GLY A 231 36.35 6.23 -7.86
C GLY A 231 36.87 7.45 -7.10
N THR A 232 36.27 8.63 -7.30
CA THR A 232 36.64 9.87 -6.60
C THR A 232 35.60 10.26 -5.55
N GLU A 233 35.97 11.13 -4.62
CA GLU A 233 35.06 11.68 -3.60
C GLU A 233 34.42 13.00 -4.04
N ASN A 234 34.62 13.39 -5.31
CA ASN A 234 34.00 14.58 -5.88
C ASN A 234 32.47 14.41 -5.94
N LEU A 235 31.75 15.34 -5.32
CA LEU A 235 30.30 15.37 -5.25
C LEU A 235 29.64 15.43 -6.64
N ASP A 236 30.25 16.12 -7.60
CA ASP A 236 29.70 16.25 -8.96
C ASP A 236 29.66 14.93 -9.73
N GLY A 237 30.52 13.96 -9.37
CA GLY A 237 30.58 12.67 -10.04
C GLY A 237 29.49 11.69 -9.62
N TYR A 238 28.69 12.03 -8.60
CA TYR A 238 27.60 11.16 -8.14
C TYR A 238 26.37 11.23 -9.05
N LEU A 239 26.12 12.37 -9.71
CA LEU A 239 25.05 12.50 -10.69
C LEU A 239 25.53 11.95 -12.04
N LEU A 240 24.81 10.95 -12.56
CA LEU A 240 25.12 10.32 -13.84
C LEU A 240 24.45 11.12 -14.96
N LYS A 241 25.04 12.29 -15.28
CA LYS A 241 24.46 13.30 -16.19
C LYS A 241 24.02 12.73 -17.54
N GLU A 242 24.75 11.76 -18.09
CA GLU A 242 24.45 11.12 -19.38
C GLU A 242 23.17 10.27 -19.38
N TYR A 243 22.70 9.85 -18.20
CA TYR A 243 21.45 9.11 -18.03
C TYR A 243 20.30 10.00 -17.50
N CYS A 244 20.55 11.27 -17.24
CA CYS A 244 19.54 12.23 -16.83
C CYS A 244 18.81 12.85 -18.03
N SER A 245 17.64 13.46 -17.81
CA SER A 245 16.94 14.20 -18.87
C SER A 245 17.79 15.35 -19.43
N SER A 246 17.45 15.79 -20.64
CA SER A 246 18.04 16.98 -21.27
C SER A 246 16.97 18.08 -21.42
N PRO A 247 17.17 19.29 -20.85
CA PRO A 247 18.35 19.72 -20.10
C PRO A 247 18.51 18.97 -18.77
N ALA A 248 19.76 18.82 -18.34
CA ALA A 248 20.06 18.18 -17.06
C ALA A 248 19.42 19.00 -15.92
N PRO A 249 18.74 18.34 -14.99
CA PRO A 249 18.16 19.01 -13.82
C PRO A 249 19.27 19.60 -12.94
N ASP A 250 18.97 20.74 -12.32
CA ASP A 250 19.88 21.42 -11.40
C ASP A 250 19.88 20.71 -10.04
N VAL A 251 20.96 19.97 -9.77
CA VAL A 251 21.10 19.17 -8.55
C VAL A 251 22.33 19.61 -7.78
N GLU A 252 22.10 20.06 -6.56
CA GLU A 252 23.14 20.38 -5.60
C GLU A 252 23.48 19.14 -4.77
N MET A 253 24.72 18.69 -4.89
CA MET A 253 25.26 17.63 -4.06
C MET A 253 25.94 18.24 -2.84
N VAL A 254 25.57 17.81 -1.63
CA VAL A 254 26.14 18.33 -0.37
C VAL A 254 26.50 17.21 0.59
N PHE A 255 27.58 17.39 1.35
CA PHE A 255 27.86 16.56 2.52
C PHE A 255 26.93 16.95 3.67
N GLY A 256 26.35 15.95 4.32
CA GLY A 256 25.61 16.10 5.56
C GLY A 256 26.39 15.57 6.76
N ASP A 257 25.80 15.72 7.93
CA ASP A 257 26.36 15.18 9.16
C ASP A 257 26.51 13.66 9.12
N ALA A 258 27.38 13.11 9.96
CA ALA A 258 27.51 11.66 10.16
C ALA A 258 27.68 10.83 8.87
N GLY A 259 28.39 11.38 7.87
CA GLY A 259 28.72 10.68 6.62
C GLY A 259 27.59 10.67 5.58
N TRP A 260 26.53 11.46 5.76
CA TRP A 260 25.51 11.62 4.74
C TRP A 260 26.05 12.38 3.51
N ILE A 261 25.58 11.99 2.33
CA ILE A 261 25.58 12.82 1.13
C ILE A 261 24.13 12.97 0.72
N TYR A 262 23.74 14.20 0.41
CA TYR A 262 22.42 14.54 -0.11
C TYR A 262 22.57 15.08 -1.53
N GLY A 263 21.68 14.68 -2.42
CA GLY A 263 21.46 15.34 -3.70
C GLY A 263 20.12 16.05 -3.66
N ASN A 264 20.15 17.36 -3.84
CA ASN A 264 18.99 18.21 -3.73
C ASN A 264 18.66 18.80 -5.10
N LEU A 265 17.46 18.51 -5.61
CA LEU A 265 16.93 19.18 -6.78
C LEU A 265 16.61 20.63 -6.40
N LEU A 266 17.17 21.58 -7.13
CA LEU A 266 16.98 23.01 -6.95
C LEU A 266 15.95 23.54 -7.95
N ASN A 267 15.09 24.46 -7.49
CA ASN A 267 14.21 25.27 -8.35
C ASN A 267 13.48 24.48 -9.44
N GLY A 268 12.96 23.30 -9.08
CA GLY A 268 12.29 22.44 -10.05
C GLY A 268 11.05 23.12 -10.62
N ARG A 269 10.82 22.96 -11.92
CA ARG A 269 9.58 23.45 -12.56
C ARG A 269 8.40 22.58 -12.13
N VAL A 270 7.23 23.19 -12.03
CA VAL A 270 6.00 22.51 -11.60
C VAL A 270 5.34 21.78 -12.79
N GLY A 271 4.75 20.62 -12.49
CA GLY A 271 3.96 19.83 -13.41
C GLY A 271 4.79 19.19 -14.52
N ALA A 272 4.13 18.87 -15.64
CA ALA A 272 4.75 18.16 -16.76
C ALA A 272 5.89 18.95 -17.43
N THR A 273 5.88 20.28 -17.33
CA THR A 273 6.95 21.13 -17.91
C THR A 273 8.28 21.06 -17.16
N GLY A 274 8.26 20.50 -15.94
CA GLY A 274 9.44 20.26 -15.12
C GLY A 274 9.77 18.79 -14.93
N GLU A 275 9.16 17.91 -15.73
CA GLU A 275 9.44 16.49 -15.68
C GLU A 275 10.91 16.21 -16.02
N SER A 276 11.58 15.46 -15.15
CA SER A 276 13.00 15.13 -15.32
C SER A 276 13.32 13.76 -14.74
N SER A 277 14.15 13.02 -15.45
CA SER A 277 14.73 11.77 -14.98
C SER A 277 16.13 12.02 -14.43
N LEU A 278 16.40 11.46 -13.25
CA LEU A 278 17.60 11.68 -12.46
C LEU A 278 18.24 10.35 -12.11
N PHE A 279 19.53 10.19 -12.36
CA PHE A 279 20.28 8.98 -11.99
C PHE A 279 21.55 9.31 -11.21
N PHE A 280 21.81 8.50 -10.19
CA PHE A 280 22.92 8.64 -9.28
C PHE A 280 23.71 7.34 -9.19
N GLY A 281 25.01 7.45 -9.02
CA GLY A 281 25.92 6.31 -8.88
C GLY A 281 26.81 6.45 -7.67
N VAL A 282 26.88 5.39 -6.88
CA VAL A 282 27.73 5.28 -5.69
C VAL A 282 28.53 3.99 -5.77
N ASN A 283 29.81 4.07 -5.50
CA ASN A 283 30.68 2.93 -5.29
C ASN A 283 31.05 2.83 -3.81
N TYR A 284 30.81 1.67 -3.21
CA TYR A 284 31.28 1.33 -1.88
C TYR A 284 32.33 0.24 -2.00
N GLN A 285 33.50 0.47 -1.41
CA GLN A 285 34.60 -0.48 -1.40
C GLN A 285 34.78 -1.05 0.00
N ASN A 286 35.34 -2.27 0.08
CA ASN A 286 35.73 -2.94 1.32
C ASN A 286 34.59 -3.13 2.35
N ILE A 287 33.38 -3.41 1.88
CA ILE A 287 32.27 -3.83 2.76
C ILE A 287 32.61 -5.24 3.29
N PRO A 288 32.61 -5.50 4.61
CA PRO A 288 32.84 -6.84 5.13
C PRO A 288 31.83 -7.84 4.54
N ASP A 289 32.30 -8.96 3.99
CA ASP A 289 31.46 -10.00 3.40
C ASP A 289 30.68 -10.74 4.50
N PRO A 290 29.35 -10.56 4.61
CA PRO A 290 28.59 -11.21 5.68
C PRO A 290 28.37 -12.70 5.42
N THR A 291 28.66 -13.21 4.21
CA THR A 291 28.33 -14.57 3.81
C THR A 291 29.50 -15.54 3.94
N GLY A 292 30.74 -15.06 3.82
CA GLY A 292 31.97 -15.87 3.88
C GLY A 292 32.04 -16.99 2.83
N ARG A 293 31.13 -17.02 1.85
CA ARG A 293 31.01 -18.07 0.82
C ARG A 293 31.51 -17.52 -0.51
N GLU A 294 32.19 -18.36 -1.29
CA GLU A 294 32.61 -18.01 -2.65
C GLU A 294 31.40 -17.76 -3.56
N GLY A 295 31.38 -16.56 -4.16
CA GLY A 295 30.53 -16.17 -5.28
C GLY A 295 31.22 -15.04 -6.03
N GLU A 296 31.39 -15.17 -7.34
CA GLU A 296 32.29 -14.29 -8.11
C GLU A 296 31.72 -12.88 -8.33
N VAL A 297 30.41 -12.77 -8.62
CA VAL A 297 29.67 -11.51 -8.78
C VAL A 297 28.17 -11.77 -8.52
N GLY A 298 27.49 -10.88 -7.81
CA GLY A 298 26.03 -10.88 -7.68
C GLY A 298 25.45 -9.55 -8.14
N SER A 299 24.33 -9.56 -8.85
CA SER A 299 23.58 -8.32 -9.17
C SER A 299 22.13 -8.45 -8.72
N ARG A 300 21.56 -7.33 -8.26
CA ARG A 300 20.14 -7.23 -7.91
C ARG A 300 19.61 -5.89 -8.42
N SER A 301 18.60 -5.97 -9.28
CA SER A 301 17.84 -4.81 -9.73
C SER A 301 16.45 -4.83 -9.12
N ILE A 302 16.00 -3.67 -8.64
CA ILE A 302 14.66 -3.43 -8.11
C ILE A 302 14.12 -2.22 -8.86
N ILE A 303 12.96 -2.38 -9.49
CA ILE A 303 12.22 -1.29 -10.13
C ILE A 303 10.90 -1.19 -9.38
N ASP A 304 10.76 -0.12 -8.60
CA ASP A 304 9.53 0.20 -7.90
C ASP A 304 8.68 1.09 -8.82
N LEU A 305 7.59 0.53 -9.33
CA LEU A 305 6.61 1.26 -10.13
C LEU A 305 5.44 1.72 -9.23
N PRO A 306 4.99 2.98 -9.32
CA PRO A 306 3.73 3.38 -8.75
C PRO A 306 2.63 2.60 -9.45
N VAL A 307 1.56 2.34 -8.71
CA VAL A 307 0.38 1.72 -9.30
C VAL A 307 -0.18 2.70 -10.34
N LYS A 308 0.01 2.39 -11.63
CA LYS A 308 -0.53 3.21 -12.74
C LYS A 308 -2.03 3.39 -12.51
N THR A 309 -2.47 4.64 -12.50
CA THR A 309 -3.87 5.04 -12.34
C THR A 309 -4.68 4.60 -13.54
#